data_AF-A0A6J4X2L0-F1
#
_entry.id   AF-A0A6J4X2L0-F1
#
_cell.length_a   1.000
_cell.length_b   1.000
_cell.length_c   1.000
_cell.angle_alpha   90.00
_cell.angle_beta   90.00
_cell.angle_gamma   90.00
#
_symmetry.space_group_name_H-M   'P 1'
#
loop_
_entity.id
_entity.type
_entity.pdbx_description
1 polymer ?
#
loop_
_entity_poly.entity_id
_entity_poly.type
_entity_poly.pdbx_seq_one_letter_code
_entity_poly.pdbx_strand_id
1 'polypeptide(L)'
;MPKTLRINIADAGIGIEDDAAANSWEVAPAYRPFVRSGPADIRLRLHQGSPAPPAGEAVFDCPPIWTLYRQNTTSIIKMFSGYPDQERTLVLPPDLANTDLYFSDRAGCFQDPFYGPTMELLMINYLARERGGILHACGIEYNGMGLLFAGESGAGKSTLANQWQREDRATVLSDDRTIVRDVAGEIRMYGTPWHGEAKFGSPRGCRLETIFFLRHSQKNAIQPQSTAESVLQLLQCSFPPYWDAAGMEYTMKFFESLATRISCHELSFRPDDSVIEMIKRYKV
;
A
#
# COMPACT_ATOMS: atom_id res chain seq x y z
N MET A 1 4.58 -5.03 31.59
CA MET A 1 4.54 -3.88 30.65
C MET A 1 4.00 -4.41 29.34
N PRO A 2 3.04 -3.73 28.69
CA PRO A 2 2.58 -4.12 27.36
C PRO A 2 3.78 -4.17 26.44
N LYS A 3 3.88 -5.22 25.63
CA LYS A 3 4.92 -5.30 24.62
C LYS A 3 4.46 -4.38 23.47
N THR A 4 5.38 -3.58 22.95
CA THR A 4 5.10 -2.70 21.81
C THR A 4 6.05 -3.08 20.68
N LEU A 5 5.49 -3.49 19.55
CA LEU A 5 6.24 -3.61 18.30
C LEU A 5 6.13 -2.30 17.54
N ARG A 6 7.24 -1.85 16.95
CA ARG A 6 7.23 -0.69 16.07
C ARG A 6 7.63 -1.11 14.68
N ILE A 7 6.80 -0.73 13.72
CA ILE A 7 7.09 -0.86 12.31
C ILE A 7 7.05 0.51 11.64
N ASN A 8 7.72 0.64 10.52
CA ASN A 8 7.64 1.82 9.68
C ASN A 8 7.31 1.40 8.26
N ILE A 9 6.22 1.90 7.70
CA ILE A 9 5.82 1.66 6.32
C ILE A 9 5.79 3.01 5.61
N ALA A 10 6.65 3.18 4.61
CA ALA A 10 6.73 4.39 3.80
C ALA A 10 6.91 5.67 4.63
N ASP A 11 7.78 5.69 5.63
CA ASP A 11 7.97 6.80 6.59
C ASP A 11 6.73 7.12 7.45
N ALA A 12 5.85 6.13 7.66
CA ALA A 12 4.78 6.19 8.65
C ALA A 12 5.06 5.18 9.77
N GLY A 13 5.29 5.67 10.99
CA GLY A 13 5.52 4.84 12.16
C GLY A 13 4.22 4.29 12.73
N ILE A 14 4.14 2.97 12.91
CA ILE A 14 2.98 2.29 13.51
C ILE A 14 3.48 1.55 14.76
N GLY A 15 2.99 1.98 15.92
CA GLY A 15 3.20 1.30 17.20
C GLY A 15 2.06 0.31 17.43
N ILE A 16 2.36 -0.97 17.46
CA ILE A 16 1.40 -2.05 17.72
C ILE A 16 1.53 -2.43 19.19
N GLU A 17 0.44 -2.28 19.94
CA GLU A 17 0.39 -2.48 21.39
C GLU A 17 -0.55 -3.64 21.71
N ASP A 18 -0.04 -4.64 22.44
CA ASP A 18 -0.83 -5.79 22.89
C ASP A 18 -1.04 -5.72 24.41
N ASP A 19 -2.29 -5.45 24.81
CA ASP A 19 -2.71 -5.32 26.21
C ASP A 19 -2.75 -6.68 26.93
N ALA A 20 -2.97 -7.78 26.22
CA ALA A 20 -3.10 -9.12 26.79
C ALA A 20 -1.77 -9.87 26.88
N ALA A 21 -0.71 -9.35 26.24
CA ALA A 21 0.56 -10.06 26.03
C ALA A 21 0.40 -11.47 25.44
N ALA A 22 -0.73 -11.71 24.76
CA ALA A 22 -1.12 -13.00 24.20
C ALA A 22 -0.33 -13.29 22.91
N ASN A 23 0.14 -12.25 22.22
CA ASN A 23 0.93 -12.41 21.02
C ASN A 23 2.42 -12.59 21.34
N SER A 24 2.96 -13.70 20.88
CA SER A 24 4.39 -14.01 20.91
C SER A 24 5.18 -13.28 19.82
N TRP A 25 4.77 -12.09 19.38
CA TRP A 25 5.46 -11.25 18.37
C TRP A 25 6.15 -11.98 17.22
N GLU A 26 5.57 -13.07 16.71
CA GLU A 26 6.13 -13.69 15.52
C GLU A 26 5.72 -12.84 14.32
N VAL A 27 6.53 -11.81 14.06
CA VAL A 27 6.30 -10.90 12.95
C VAL A 27 6.36 -11.69 11.65
N ALA A 28 5.29 -11.58 10.86
CA ALA A 28 5.19 -12.19 9.55
C ALA A 28 6.45 -11.88 8.72
N PRO A 29 7.05 -12.86 8.01
CA PRO A 29 8.33 -12.69 7.34
C PRO A 29 8.43 -11.43 6.46
N ALA A 30 7.35 -11.09 5.74
CA ALA A 30 7.28 -9.89 4.89
C ALA A 30 7.37 -8.56 5.66
N TYR A 31 6.97 -8.53 6.94
CA TYR A 31 7.00 -7.33 7.78
C TYR A 31 8.28 -7.19 8.60
N ARG A 32 9.09 -8.25 8.74
CA ARG A 32 10.35 -8.22 9.53
C ARG A 32 11.30 -7.10 9.09
N PRO A 33 11.51 -6.83 7.78
CA PRO A 33 12.35 -5.71 7.33
C PRO A 33 11.81 -4.32 7.73
N PHE A 34 10.51 -4.22 8.00
CA PHE A 34 9.84 -2.96 8.33
C PHE A 34 9.85 -2.68 9.85
N VAL A 35 10.32 -3.62 10.68
CA VAL A 35 10.46 -3.44 12.12
C VAL A 35 11.56 -2.42 12.40
N ARG A 36 11.18 -1.26 12.95
CA ARG A 36 12.09 -0.15 13.22
C ARG A 36 11.66 0.63 14.45
N SER A 37 12.63 0.99 15.29
CA SER A 37 12.41 1.92 16.39
C SER A 37 12.25 3.36 15.88
N GLY A 38 11.43 4.15 16.56
CA GLY A 38 11.12 5.52 16.14
C GLY A 38 9.79 6.02 16.70
N PRO A 39 9.39 7.26 16.40
CA PRO A 39 8.05 7.75 16.74
C PRO A 39 6.97 6.94 16.04
N ALA A 40 5.77 6.91 16.63
CA ALA A 40 4.59 6.30 16.05
C ALA A 40 3.60 7.41 15.68
N ASP A 41 3.25 7.49 14.40
CA ASP A 41 2.17 8.34 13.89
C ASP A 41 0.81 7.72 14.21
N ILE A 42 0.75 6.38 14.24
CA ILE A 42 -0.44 5.58 14.55
C ILE A 42 -0.09 4.63 15.71
N ARG A 43 -0.94 4.59 16.72
CA ARG A 43 -0.94 3.53 17.75
C ARG A 43 -2.09 2.59 17.47
N LEU A 44 -1.77 1.34 17.15
CA LEU A 44 -2.72 0.26 16.91
C LEU A 44 -2.77 -0.64 18.15
N ARG A 45 -3.86 -0.57 18.91
CA ARG A 45 -4.06 -1.40 20.11
C ARG A 45 -4.81 -2.67 19.76
N LEU A 46 -4.30 -3.80 20.23
CA LEU A 46 -4.87 -5.12 19.98
C LEU A 46 -5.77 -5.52 21.15
N HIS A 47 -7.00 -5.89 20.84
CA HIS A 47 -8.03 -6.25 21.82
C HIS A 47 -8.60 -7.64 21.54
N GLN A 48 -9.04 -8.29 22.62
CA GLN A 48 -9.83 -9.53 22.55
C GLN A 48 -11.33 -9.22 22.60
N GLY A 49 -12.11 -10.03 21.89
CA GLY A 49 -13.54 -9.88 21.76
C GLY A 49 -13.92 -8.96 20.61
N SER A 50 -15.21 -8.96 20.27
CA SER A 50 -15.74 -8.09 19.22
C SER A 50 -16.39 -6.85 19.84
N PRO A 51 -16.17 -5.65 19.29
CA PRO A 51 -16.93 -4.48 19.73
C PRO A 51 -18.40 -4.70 19.42
N ALA A 52 -19.27 -3.96 20.12
CA ALA A 52 -20.70 -3.97 19.80
C ALA A 52 -20.90 -3.75 18.29
N PRO A 53 -21.81 -4.50 17.65
CA PRO A 53 -22.03 -4.37 16.22
C PRO A 53 -22.35 -2.91 15.88
N PRO A 54 -21.77 -2.35 14.81
CA PRO A 54 -21.99 -0.97 14.44
C PRO A 54 -23.49 -0.74 14.23
N ALA A 55 -24.03 0.30 14.88
CA ALA A 55 -25.40 0.74 14.66
C ALA A 55 -25.44 1.59 13.38
N GLY A 56 -26.08 1.09 12.33
CA GLY A 56 -26.26 1.81 11.06
C GLY A 56 -26.05 0.92 9.83
N GLU A 57 -26.25 1.51 8.65
CA GLU A 57 -26.02 0.85 7.37
C GLU A 57 -24.53 0.82 7.00
N ALA A 58 -24.15 -0.17 6.19
CA ALA A 58 -22.81 -0.24 5.61
C ALA A 58 -22.60 0.94 4.64
N VAL A 59 -21.46 1.62 4.77
CA VAL A 59 -21.05 2.71 3.87
C VAL A 59 -20.32 2.16 2.64
N PHE A 60 -19.64 1.02 2.79
CA PHE A 60 -18.95 0.34 1.71
C PHE A 60 -18.84 -1.16 2.02
N ASP A 61 -18.95 -1.99 0.98
CA ASP A 61 -18.88 -3.44 1.13
C ASP A 61 -17.98 -4.05 0.06
N CYS A 62 -17.11 -4.97 0.48
CA CYS A 62 -16.20 -5.74 -0.35
C CYS A 62 -16.30 -7.23 0.05
N PRO A 63 -17.45 -7.88 -0.24
CA PRO A 63 -17.68 -9.25 0.20
C PRO A 63 -16.77 -10.24 -0.54
N PRO A 64 -16.33 -11.33 0.11
CA PRO A 64 -16.58 -11.71 1.51
C PRO A 64 -15.52 -11.16 2.49
N ILE A 65 -14.65 -10.25 2.03
CA ILE A 65 -13.40 -9.90 2.72
C ILE A 65 -13.66 -8.88 3.83
N TRP A 66 -14.34 -7.77 3.54
CA TRP A 66 -14.58 -6.73 4.54
C TRP A 66 -15.74 -5.79 4.20
N THR A 67 -16.29 -5.18 5.24
CA THR A 67 -17.39 -4.20 5.16
C THR A 67 -17.08 -3.03 6.09
N LEU A 68 -17.28 -1.80 5.62
CA LEU A 68 -17.09 -0.58 6.41
C LEU A 68 -18.43 0.03 6.81
N TYR A 69 -18.51 0.35 8.08
CA TYR A 69 -19.60 1.06 8.73
C TYR A 69 -19.10 2.40 9.24
N ARG A 70 -20.00 3.37 9.36
CA ARG A 70 -19.69 4.67 9.96
C ARG A 70 -20.63 4.93 11.12
N GLN A 71 -20.03 5.12 12.30
CA GLN A 71 -20.77 5.45 13.52
C GLN A 71 -20.27 6.81 14.00
N ASN A 72 -21.13 7.82 13.91
CA ASN A 72 -20.74 9.22 14.05
C ASN A 72 -19.60 9.57 13.07
N THR A 73 -18.41 9.88 13.59
CA THR A 73 -17.22 10.21 12.80
C THR A 73 -16.20 9.06 12.73
N THR A 74 -16.44 7.96 13.45
CA THR A 74 -15.54 6.81 13.51
C THR A 74 -15.88 5.81 12.41
N SER A 75 -14.86 5.33 11.69
CA SER A 75 -15.02 4.25 10.72
C SER A 75 -14.75 2.90 11.39
N ILE A 76 -15.64 1.93 11.19
CA ILE A 76 -15.53 0.59 11.75
C ILE A 76 -15.49 -0.38 10.57
N ILE A 77 -14.37 -1.10 10.43
CA ILE A 77 -14.17 -2.04 9.33
C ILE A 77 -14.21 -3.45 9.90
N LYS A 78 -15.25 -4.21 9.56
CA LYS A 78 -15.35 -5.63 9.86
C LYS A 78 -14.72 -6.44 8.74
N MET A 79 -13.87 -7.40 9.07
CA MET A 79 -13.21 -8.27 8.10
C MET A 79 -13.51 -9.73 8.41
N PHE A 80 -13.63 -10.53 7.36
CA PHE A 80 -13.82 -11.97 7.42
C PHE A 80 -15.04 -12.40 8.25
N SER A 81 -16.15 -11.65 8.20
CA SER A 81 -17.37 -11.95 8.96
C SER A 81 -17.95 -13.35 8.68
N GLY A 82 -17.63 -13.95 7.53
CA GLY A 82 -18.01 -15.32 7.17
C GLY A 82 -17.05 -16.42 7.68
N TYR A 83 -15.93 -16.04 8.30
CA TYR A 83 -14.87 -16.94 8.77
C TYR A 83 -14.58 -16.66 10.26
N PRO A 84 -15.33 -17.29 11.18
CA PRO A 84 -15.31 -16.90 12.60
C PRO A 84 -13.94 -16.94 13.28
N ASP A 85 -13.04 -17.84 12.84
CA ASP A 85 -11.69 -17.98 13.41
C ASP A 85 -10.73 -16.87 12.95
N GLN A 86 -11.11 -16.12 11.92
CA GLN A 86 -10.34 -15.02 11.32
C GLN A 86 -11.01 -13.66 11.50
N GLU A 87 -12.24 -13.63 12.03
CA GLU A 87 -13.04 -12.43 12.22
C GLU A 87 -12.27 -11.41 13.05
N ARG A 88 -12.24 -10.18 12.54
CA ARG A 88 -11.58 -9.05 13.18
C ARG A 88 -12.27 -7.74 12.83
N THR A 89 -12.15 -6.77 13.72
CA THR A 89 -12.73 -5.44 13.52
C THR A 89 -11.69 -4.35 13.75
N LEU A 90 -11.43 -3.54 12.73
CA LEU A 90 -10.55 -2.38 12.81
C LEU A 90 -11.38 -1.11 13.04
N VAL A 91 -11.10 -0.39 14.11
CA VAL A 91 -11.78 0.86 14.50
C VAL A 91 -10.84 2.04 14.28
N LEU A 92 -11.30 2.98 13.47
CA LEU A 92 -10.51 4.10 12.96
C LEU A 92 -11.16 5.42 13.37
N PRO A 93 -10.63 6.11 14.41
CA PRO A 93 -11.10 7.45 14.76
C PRO A 93 -10.72 8.50 13.70
N PRO A 94 -11.34 9.70 13.78
CA PRO A 94 -11.10 10.80 12.84
C PRO A 94 -9.67 11.34 12.79
N ASP A 95 -8.82 11.06 13.79
CA ASP A 95 -7.42 11.48 13.84
C ASP A 95 -6.45 10.35 13.46
N LEU A 96 -6.92 9.09 13.45
CA LEU A 96 -6.15 7.85 13.26
C LEU A 96 -4.97 7.69 14.23
N ALA A 97 -4.89 8.50 15.29
CA ALA A 97 -3.75 8.49 16.20
C ALA A 97 -3.78 7.26 17.11
N ASN A 98 -4.97 6.86 17.57
CA ASN A 98 -5.18 5.71 18.45
C ASN A 98 -6.27 4.81 17.84
N THR A 99 -5.85 3.84 17.03
CA THR A 99 -6.72 2.88 16.38
C THR A 99 -6.79 1.59 17.18
N ASP A 100 -7.88 0.85 17.03
CA ASP A 100 -8.11 -0.39 17.76
C ASP A 100 -8.38 -1.53 16.77
N LEU A 101 -7.73 -2.67 16.98
CA LEU A 101 -7.98 -3.91 16.25
C LEU A 101 -8.45 -4.98 17.22
N TYR A 102 -9.67 -5.44 16.99
CA TYR A 102 -10.34 -6.45 17.79
C TYR A 102 -10.28 -7.80 17.07
N PHE A 103 -9.92 -8.85 17.81
CA PHE A 103 -9.96 -10.23 17.36
C PHE A 103 -11.07 -11.00 18.08
N SER A 104 -11.69 -11.97 17.41
CA SER A 104 -12.67 -12.86 18.03
C SER A 104 -12.08 -13.55 19.27
N ASP A 105 -12.86 -13.63 20.35
CA ASP A 105 -12.47 -14.26 21.63
C ASP A 105 -12.61 -15.80 21.63
N ARG A 106 -12.95 -16.38 20.47
CA ARG A 106 -13.10 -17.82 20.29
C ARG A 106 -11.76 -18.53 20.45
N ALA A 107 -11.80 -19.69 21.13
CA ALA A 107 -10.62 -20.53 21.30
C ALA A 107 -10.04 -20.94 19.94
N GLY A 108 -8.75 -20.68 19.73
CA GLY A 108 -8.05 -20.97 18.47
C GLY A 108 -8.11 -19.85 17.41
N CYS A 109 -8.69 -18.68 17.74
CA CYS A 109 -8.71 -17.54 16.83
C CYS A 109 -7.30 -17.08 16.45
N PHE A 110 -7.14 -16.70 15.17
CA PHE A 110 -5.88 -16.26 14.60
C PHE A 110 -5.65 -14.76 14.82
N GLN A 111 -4.73 -14.43 15.74
CA GLN A 111 -4.50 -13.07 16.27
C GLN A 111 -3.31 -12.35 15.63
N ASP A 112 -3.19 -12.43 14.30
CA ASP A 112 -2.13 -11.74 13.57
C ASP A 112 -2.63 -10.41 12.99
N PRO A 113 -2.11 -9.24 13.44
CA PRO A 113 -2.49 -7.94 12.88
C PRO A 113 -1.99 -7.74 11.44
N PHE A 114 -1.03 -8.54 10.98
CA PHE A 114 -0.47 -8.46 9.63
C PHE A 114 -1.26 -9.24 8.59
N TYR A 115 -2.24 -10.03 9.02
CA TYR A 115 -3.03 -10.86 8.14
C TYR A 115 -4.17 -10.12 7.46
N GLY A 116 -4.39 -10.50 6.21
CA GLY A 116 -5.43 -9.92 5.37
C GLY A 116 -5.19 -8.44 5.07
N PRO A 117 -6.25 -7.68 4.76
CA PRO A 117 -6.12 -6.29 4.35
C PRO A 117 -5.99 -5.33 5.54
N THR A 118 -5.77 -5.82 6.77
CA THR A 118 -5.78 -4.99 7.99
C THR A 118 -4.85 -3.78 7.89
N MET A 119 -3.57 -4.03 7.62
CA MET A 119 -2.56 -2.98 7.51
C MET A 119 -2.75 -2.14 6.24
N GLU A 120 -3.26 -2.74 5.17
CA GLU A 120 -3.54 -2.06 3.90
C GLU A 120 -4.65 -1.02 4.08
N LEU A 121 -5.76 -1.42 4.70
CA LEU A 121 -6.91 -0.55 4.98
C LEU A 121 -6.56 0.56 5.97
N LEU A 122 -5.75 0.25 6.99
CA LEU A 122 -5.21 1.27 7.89
C LEU A 122 -4.41 2.32 7.10
N MET A 123 -3.51 1.86 6.22
CA MET A 123 -2.65 2.74 5.44
C MET A 123 -3.42 3.51 4.35
N ILE A 124 -4.44 2.94 3.72
CA ILE A 124 -5.32 3.66 2.77
C ILE A 124 -5.96 4.86 3.47
N ASN A 125 -6.56 4.65 4.65
CA ASN A 125 -7.21 5.74 5.40
C ASN A 125 -6.19 6.77 5.93
N TYR A 126 -4.98 6.34 6.30
CA TYR A 126 -3.92 7.23 6.75
C TYR A 126 -3.37 8.11 5.61
N LEU A 127 -3.14 7.51 4.44
CA LEU A 127 -2.59 8.17 3.25
C LEU A 127 -3.57 9.18 2.63
N ALA A 128 -4.86 8.83 2.63
CA ALA A 128 -5.95 9.67 2.15
C ALA A 128 -6.06 11.04 2.85
N ARG A 129 -5.48 11.18 4.04
CA ARG A 129 -5.43 12.43 4.79
C ARG A 129 -4.18 13.24 4.46
N GLU A 130 -4.09 13.63 3.19
CA GLU A 130 -3.05 14.52 2.68
C GLU A 130 -1.62 13.96 2.72
N ARG A 131 -1.45 12.64 2.70
CA ARG A 131 -0.13 11.98 2.89
C ARG A 131 0.36 11.15 1.71
N GLY A 132 -0.50 10.78 0.77
CA GLY A 132 -0.14 10.06 -0.45
C GLY A 132 -1.20 9.06 -0.90
N GLY A 133 -0.77 8.00 -1.60
CA GLY A 133 -1.64 6.93 -2.06
C GLY A 133 -0.91 5.61 -2.28
N ILE A 134 -1.67 4.52 -2.38
CA ILE A 134 -1.17 3.19 -2.74
C ILE A 134 -1.48 2.94 -4.22
N LEU A 135 -0.45 2.56 -4.96
CA LEU A 135 -0.55 2.18 -6.37
C LEU A 135 -0.26 0.69 -6.55
N HIS A 136 -1.03 0.06 -7.43
CA HIS A 136 -0.81 -1.29 -7.93
C HIS A 136 0.32 -1.23 -8.97
N ALA A 137 1.55 -1.27 -8.47
CA ALA A 137 2.75 -0.95 -9.21
C ALA A 137 3.98 -1.64 -8.64
N CYS A 138 4.92 -1.95 -9.54
CA CYS A 138 6.28 -2.35 -9.21
C CYS A 138 7.17 -1.11 -9.09
N GLY A 139 7.84 -0.92 -7.96
CA GLY A 139 8.72 0.20 -7.69
C GLY A 139 10.18 -0.23 -7.74
N ILE A 140 11.00 0.46 -8.54
CA ILE A 140 12.41 0.10 -8.76
C ILE A 140 13.28 1.34 -8.59
N GLU A 141 14.25 1.26 -7.69
CA GLU A 141 15.33 2.23 -7.61
C GLU A 141 16.43 1.80 -8.59
N TYR A 142 16.79 2.66 -9.56
CA TYR A 142 17.89 2.42 -10.49
C TYR A 142 18.79 3.65 -10.56
N ASN A 143 20.09 3.49 -10.26
CA ASN A 143 21.05 4.60 -10.17
C ASN A 143 20.55 5.77 -9.28
N GLY A 144 19.84 5.45 -8.19
CA GLY A 144 19.27 6.46 -7.27
C GLY A 144 17.99 7.14 -7.76
N MET A 145 17.49 6.80 -8.96
CA MET A 145 16.23 7.29 -9.51
C MET A 145 15.12 6.27 -9.29
N GLY A 146 13.95 6.74 -8.86
CA GLY A 146 12.77 5.90 -8.74
C GLY A 146 12.00 5.76 -10.05
N LEU A 147 11.82 4.52 -10.50
CA LEU A 147 11.00 4.12 -11.63
C LEU A 147 9.79 3.34 -11.12
N LEU A 148 8.58 3.83 -11.39
CA LEU A 148 7.35 3.18 -11.01
C LEU A 148 6.68 2.56 -12.24
N PHE A 149 6.36 1.28 -12.18
CA PHE A 149 5.70 0.52 -13.25
C PHE A 149 4.30 0.14 -12.79
N ALA A 150 3.30 0.96 -13.14
CA ALA A 150 1.91 0.79 -12.75
C ALA A 150 1.13 0.01 -13.81
N GLY A 151 0.22 -0.86 -13.36
CA GLY A 151 -0.64 -1.61 -14.27
C GLY A 151 -1.52 -2.59 -13.53
N GLU A 152 -2.59 -3.04 -14.19
CA GLU A 152 -3.51 -4.03 -13.64
C GLU A 152 -2.82 -5.37 -13.31
N SER A 153 -3.56 -6.26 -12.63
CA SER A 153 -3.06 -7.62 -12.38
C SER A 153 -2.78 -8.30 -13.72
N GLY A 154 -1.64 -9.01 -13.81
CA GLY A 154 -1.21 -9.63 -15.06
C GLY A 154 -0.55 -8.69 -16.08
N ALA A 155 -0.39 -7.38 -15.80
CA ALA A 155 0.28 -6.44 -16.71
C ALA A 155 1.80 -6.64 -16.86
N GLY A 156 2.40 -7.61 -16.14
CA GLY A 156 3.83 -7.95 -16.24
C GLY A 156 4.75 -7.28 -15.21
N LYS A 157 4.20 -6.76 -14.11
CA LYS A 157 4.96 -6.16 -12.99
C LYS A 157 6.00 -7.12 -12.38
N SER A 158 5.59 -8.34 -12.04
CA SER A 158 6.48 -9.39 -11.50
C SER A 158 7.57 -9.78 -12.50
N THR A 159 7.26 -9.77 -13.80
CA THR A 159 8.26 -10.01 -14.85
C THR A 159 9.33 -8.93 -14.84
N LEU A 160 8.93 -7.65 -14.82
CA LEU A 160 9.86 -6.53 -14.75
C LEU A 160 10.69 -6.59 -13.46
N ALA A 161 10.08 -6.88 -12.31
CA ALA A 161 10.78 -7.04 -11.04
C ALA A 161 11.92 -8.08 -11.15
N ASN A 162 11.62 -9.26 -11.70
CA ASN A 162 12.60 -10.33 -11.88
C ASN A 162 13.73 -9.99 -12.87
N GLN A 163 13.44 -9.20 -13.90
CA GLN A 163 14.46 -8.74 -14.85
C GLN A 163 15.37 -7.69 -14.20
N TRP A 164 14.78 -6.66 -13.59
CA TRP A 164 15.53 -5.60 -12.92
C TRP A 164 16.35 -6.07 -11.72
N GLN A 165 15.93 -7.13 -11.02
CA GLN A 165 16.75 -7.71 -9.94
C GLN A 165 18.13 -8.17 -10.43
N ARG A 166 18.25 -8.55 -11.71
CA ARG A 166 19.52 -9.02 -12.31
C ARG A 166 20.44 -7.87 -12.71
N GLU A 167 19.94 -6.64 -12.66
CA GLU A 167 20.67 -5.46 -13.11
C GLU A 167 21.52 -4.87 -12.00
N ASP A 168 22.76 -4.52 -12.34
CA ASP A 168 23.62 -3.79 -11.45
C ASP A 168 23.01 -2.42 -11.11
N ARG A 169 23.11 -2.03 -9.83
CA ARG A 169 22.60 -0.76 -9.29
C ARG A 169 21.09 -0.60 -9.35
N ALA A 170 20.36 -1.69 -9.57
CA ALA A 170 18.92 -1.74 -9.38
C ALA A 170 18.57 -2.31 -8.01
N THR A 171 17.50 -1.82 -7.40
CA THR A 171 16.86 -2.41 -6.22
C THR A 171 15.36 -2.41 -6.44
N VAL A 172 14.76 -3.60 -6.46
CA VAL A 172 13.30 -3.74 -6.48
C VAL A 172 12.78 -3.42 -5.07
N LEU A 173 11.95 -2.38 -4.96
CA LEU A 173 11.35 -1.94 -3.70
C LEU A 173 10.06 -2.70 -3.39
N SER A 174 9.22 -2.92 -4.40
CA SER A 174 7.98 -3.70 -4.34
C SER A 174 7.61 -4.18 -5.74
N ASP A 175 6.94 -5.33 -5.86
CA ASP A 175 6.46 -5.89 -7.12
C ASP A 175 4.94 -5.82 -7.32
N ASP A 176 4.18 -5.38 -6.31
CA ASP A 176 2.71 -5.35 -6.37
C ASP A 176 2.11 -4.05 -5.83
N ARG A 177 2.31 -3.74 -4.55
CA ARG A 177 1.80 -2.49 -3.96
C ARG A 177 2.95 -1.56 -3.59
N THR A 178 2.93 -0.37 -4.15
CA THR A 178 3.92 0.67 -3.89
C THR A 178 3.21 1.89 -3.32
N ILE A 179 3.74 2.46 -2.24
CA ILE A 179 3.23 3.71 -1.68
C ILE A 179 3.95 4.88 -2.35
N VAL A 180 3.21 5.90 -2.77
CA VAL A 180 3.76 7.18 -3.23
C VAL A 180 3.26 8.29 -2.32
N ARG A 181 4.16 9.17 -1.88
CA ARG A 181 3.88 10.27 -0.96
C ARG A 181 4.51 11.57 -1.47
N ASP A 182 3.88 12.69 -1.16
CA ASP A 182 4.55 13.99 -1.15
C ASP A 182 5.10 14.22 0.27
N VAL A 183 6.43 14.27 0.39
CA VAL A 183 7.11 14.50 1.67
C VAL A 183 7.87 15.81 1.55
N ALA A 184 7.35 16.86 2.18
CA ALA A 184 7.94 18.20 2.19
C ALA A 184 8.23 18.76 0.77
N GLY A 185 7.36 18.47 -0.21
CA GLY A 185 7.53 18.93 -1.59
C GLY A 185 8.36 18.00 -2.46
N GLU A 186 8.83 16.86 -1.95
CA GLU A 186 9.49 15.81 -2.73
C GLU A 186 8.55 14.61 -2.92
N ILE A 187 8.30 14.22 -4.18
CA ILE A 187 7.55 13.00 -4.47
C ILE A 187 8.48 11.79 -4.28
N ARG A 188 8.09 10.93 -3.36
CA ARG A 188 8.86 9.73 -2.99
C ARG A 188 7.99 8.49 -3.18
N MET A 189 8.61 7.41 -3.61
CA MET A 189 8.00 6.08 -3.66
C MET A 189 8.66 5.15 -2.66
N TYR A 190 7.91 4.19 -2.15
CA TYR A 190 8.33 3.28 -1.08
C TYR A 190 7.88 1.86 -1.37
N GLY A 191 8.78 0.92 -1.11
CA GLY A 191 8.39 -0.48 -1.02
C GLY A 191 7.42 -0.71 0.14
N THR A 192 6.71 -1.84 0.07
CA THR A 192 5.73 -2.21 1.09
C THR A 192 5.88 -3.69 1.44
N PRO A 193 5.35 -4.15 2.59
CA PRO A 193 5.33 -5.57 2.91
C PRO A 193 4.32 -6.35 2.06
N TRP A 194 3.51 -5.68 1.23
CA TRP A 194 2.46 -6.26 0.42
C TRP A 194 3.00 -6.55 -0.99
N HIS A 195 3.75 -7.63 -1.06
CA HIS A 195 4.42 -8.08 -2.27
C HIS A 195 3.52 -8.98 -3.13
N GLY A 196 3.87 -9.08 -4.40
CA GLY A 196 3.22 -9.98 -5.35
C GLY A 196 3.88 -11.35 -5.38
N GLU A 197 3.79 -12.00 -6.54
CA GLU A 197 4.34 -13.34 -6.78
C GLU A 197 5.87 -13.39 -6.69
N ALA A 198 6.57 -12.30 -7.02
CA ALA A 198 8.02 -12.25 -6.97
C ALA A 198 8.58 -11.99 -5.57
N LYS A 199 7.69 -11.70 -4.60
CA LYS A 199 8.00 -11.59 -3.16
C LYS A 199 9.02 -10.50 -2.81
N PHE A 200 8.99 -9.38 -3.54
CA PHE A 200 9.82 -8.23 -3.23
C PHE A 200 9.08 -7.27 -2.29
N GLY A 201 9.66 -7.04 -1.10
CA GLY A 201 9.17 -6.04 -0.15
C GLY A 201 10.33 -5.40 0.60
N SER A 202 10.59 -4.13 0.30
CA SER A 202 11.68 -3.34 0.88
C SER A 202 11.15 -2.21 1.75
N PRO A 203 11.73 -1.94 2.93
CA PRO A 203 11.38 -0.78 3.75
C PRO A 203 11.96 0.53 3.21
N ARG A 204 12.74 0.46 2.12
CA ARG A 204 13.40 1.63 1.52
C ARG A 204 12.42 2.44 0.69
N GLY A 205 12.71 3.72 0.55
CA GLY A 205 12.10 4.61 -0.41
C GLY A 205 13.14 5.48 -1.11
N CYS A 206 12.78 5.97 -2.29
CA CYS A 206 13.60 6.88 -3.08
C CYS A 206 12.74 7.96 -3.73
N ARG A 207 13.37 8.99 -4.27
CA ARG A 207 12.69 10.00 -5.07
C ARG A 207 12.13 9.35 -6.34
N LEU A 208 10.86 9.64 -6.63
CA LEU A 208 10.21 9.16 -7.86
C LEU A 208 10.56 10.11 -9.00
N GLU A 209 11.04 9.56 -10.12
CA GLU A 209 11.38 10.35 -11.30
C GLU A 209 10.47 10.03 -12.49
N THR A 210 9.94 8.81 -12.58
CA THR A 210 9.18 8.39 -13.76
C THR A 210 8.13 7.35 -13.43
N ILE A 211 6.97 7.49 -14.06
CA ILE A 211 5.87 6.54 -14.00
C ILE A 211 5.66 5.97 -15.40
N PHE A 212 5.68 4.64 -15.50
CA PHE A 212 5.35 3.88 -16.69
C PHE A 212 4.04 3.12 -16.46
N PHE A 213 3.05 3.35 -17.32
CA PHE A 213 1.82 2.57 -17.36
C PHE A 213 1.99 1.39 -18.31
N LEU A 214 1.87 0.19 -17.79
CA LEU A 214 2.21 -1.03 -18.49
C LEU A 214 1.11 -1.43 -19.48
N ARG A 215 1.53 -1.77 -20.70
CA ARG A 215 0.68 -2.31 -21.74
C ARG A 215 1.32 -3.52 -22.41
N HIS A 216 0.54 -4.58 -22.58
CA HIS A 216 1.01 -5.76 -23.32
C HIS A 216 1.18 -5.43 -24.80
N SER A 217 2.34 -5.79 -25.36
CA SER A 217 2.64 -5.58 -26.77
C SER A 217 3.68 -6.59 -27.27
N GLN A 218 3.69 -6.84 -28.57
CA GLN A 218 4.74 -7.63 -29.23
C GLN A 218 6.00 -6.78 -29.52
N LYS A 219 5.92 -5.46 -29.34
CA LYS A 219 7.01 -4.52 -29.59
C LYS A 219 7.16 -3.57 -28.41
N ASN A 220 8.42 -3.28 -28.08
CA ASN A 220 8.75 -2.33 -27.03
C ASN A 220 8.58 -0.89 -27.54
N ALA A 221 7.86 -0.07 -26.79
CA ALA A 221 7.72 1.35 -27.07
C ALA A 221 7.47 2.13 -25.77
N ILE A 222 8.02 3.35 -25.71
CA ILE A 222 7.73 4.33 -24.66
C ILE A 222 7.03 5.50 -25.33
N GLN A 223 5.84 5.85 -24.86
CA GLN A 223 5.07 6.97 -25.39
C GLN A 223 4.72 7.94 -24.25
N PRO A 224 4.91 9.25 -24.40
CA PRO A 224 4.47 10.22 -23.40
C PRO A 224 2.96 10.12 -23.19
N GLN A 225 2.53 10.34 -21.95
CA GLN A 225 1.11 10.45 -21.60
C GLN A 225 0.79 11.90 -21.29
N SER A 226 -0.42 12.33 -21.67
CA SER A 226 -0.96 13.58 -21.18
C SER A 226 -1.24 13.50 -19.67
N THR A 227 -1.39 14.64 -19.02
CA THR A 227 -1.76 14.72 -17.61
C THR A 227 -3.10 14.02 -17.35
N ALA A 228 -4.10 14.25 -18.22
CA ALA A 228 -5.43 13.64 -18.08
C ALA A 228 -5.38 12.11 -18.18
N GLU A 229 -4.66 11.57 -19.17
CA GLU A 229 -4.48 10.11 -19.31
C GLU A 229 -3.75 9.53 -18.08
N SER A 230 -2.70 10.23 -17.61
CA SER A 230 -1.93 9.79 -16.44
C SER A 230 -2.77 9.75 -15.17
N VAL A 231 -3.64 10.74 -14.94
CA VAL A 231 -4.55 10.76 -13.79
C VAL A 231 -5.53 9.58 -13.86
N LEU A 232 -6.10 9.31 -15.03
CA LEU A 232 -7.00 8.17 -15.22
C LEU A 232 -6.31 6.83 -14.94
N GLN A 233 -5.10 6.65 -15.48
CA GLN A 233 -4.31 5.43 -15.29
C GLN A 233 -3.87 5.26 -13.82
N LEU A 234 -3.45 6.34 -13.15
CA LEU A 234 -3.15 6.33 -11.72
C LEU A 234 -4.37 5.90 -10.91
N LEU A 235 -5.54 6.47 -11.20
CA LEU A 235 -6.77 6.11 -10.51
C LEU A 235 -7.14 4.63 -10.72
N GLN A 236 -7.05 4.13 -11.96
CA GLN A 236 -7.29 2.73 -12.29
C GLN A 236 -6.32 1.78 -11.58
N CYS A 237 -5.05 2.19 -11.44
CA CYS A 237 -4.00 1.40 -10.80
C CYS A 237 -3.78 1.81 -9.34
N SER A 238 -4.83 2.20 -8.60
CA SER A 238 -4.72 2.63 -7.21
C SER A 238 -5.72 1.94 -6.28
N PHE A 239 -5.54 2.15 -4.98
CA PHE A 239 -6.48 1.71 -3.94
C PHE A 239 -7.05 2.92 -3.19
N PRO A 240 -7.92 3.72 -3.82
CA PRO A 240 -8.42 4.96 -3.23
C PRO A 240 -9.51 4.68 -2.16
N PRO A 241 -9.74 5.62 -1.23
CA PRO A 241 -10.76 5.47 -0.19
C PRO A 241 -12.16 5.79 -0.74
N TYR A 242 -12.76 4.90 -1.53
CA TYR A 242 -14.07 5.13 -2.19
C TYR A 242 -15.21 5.50 -1.21
N TRP A 243 -15.06 5.20 0.08
CA TRP A 243 -15.99 5.47 1.18
C TRP A 243 -15.81 6.85 1.85
N ASP A 244 -14.85 7.64 1.42
CA ASP A 244 -14.51 8.94 2.00
C ASP A 244 -14.40 10.00 0.90
N ALA A 245 -15.40 10.89 0.83
CA ALA A 245 -15.44 11.94 -0.17
C ALA A 245 -14.24 12.91 -0.08
N ALA A 246 -13.81 13.27 1.14
CA ALA A 246 -12.67 14.16 1.34
C ALA A 246 -11.36 13.45 0.98
N GLY A 247 -11.20 12.19 1.40
CA GLY A 247 -10.06 11.36 1.01
C GLY A 247 -9.97 11.14 -0.51
N MET A 248 -11.11 10.99 -1.18
CA MET A 248 -11.18 10.86 -2.63
C MET A 248 -10.82 12.18 -3.34
N GLU A 249 -11.32 13.31 -2.84
CA GLU A 249 -10.97 14.64 -3.35
C GLU A 249 -9.45 14.88 -3.26
N TYR A 250 -8.84 14.57 -2.11
CA TYR A 250 -7.39 14.61 -1.96
C TYR A 250 -6.69 13.69 -2.94
N THR A 251 -7.15 12.44 -3.09
CA THR A 251 -6.52 11.46 -3.99
C THR A 251 -6.49 11.97 -5.43
N MET A 252 -7.56 12.58 -5.91
CA MET A 252 -7.61 13.17 -7.25
C MET A 252 -6.62 14.34 -7.41
N LYS A 253 -6.56 15.25 -6.43
CA LYS A 253 -5.59 16.36 -6.41
C LYS A 253 -4.15 15.85 -6.37
N PHE A 254 -3.91 14.79 -5.60
CA PHE A 254 -2.59 14.15 -5.51
C PHE A 254 -2.17 13.53 -6.84
N PHE A 255 -3.06 12.81 -7.52
CA PHE A 255 -2.75 12.23 -8.84
C PHE A 255 -2.54 13.29 -9.92
N GLU A 256 -3.29 14.39 -9.90
CA GLU A 256 -3.04 15.54 -10.76
C GLU A 256 -1.65 16.15 -10.51
N SER A 257 -1.27 16.31 -9.24
CA SER A 257 0.07 16.77 -8.85
C SER A 257 1.17 15.84 -9.35
N LEU A 258 1.00 14.51 -9.18
CA LEU A 258 1.93 13.51 -9.71
C LEU A 258 2.08 13.63 -11.23
N ALA A 259 0.96 13.64 -11.95
CA ALA A 259 0.94 13.69 -13.41
C ALA A 259 1.49 15.00 -14.00
N THR A 260 1.55 16.06 -13.20
CA THR A 260 2.12 17.36 -13.60
C THR A 260 3.61 17.46 -13.29
N ARG A 261 4.09 16.79 -12.22
CA ARG A 261 5.46 16.93 -11.72
C ARG A 261 6.38 15.79 -12.13
N ILE A 262 5.82 14.62 -12.44
CA ILE A 262 6.55 13.39 -12.77
C ILE A 262 6.37 13.07 -14.24
N SER A 263 7.44 12.61 -14.89
CA SER A 263 7.34 12.16 -16.29
C SER A 263 6.53 10.86 -16.36
N CYS A 264 5.38 10.91 -17.05
CA CYS A 264 4.47 9.80 -17.21
C CYS A 264 4.47 9.28 -18.66
N HIS A 265 4.56 7.96 -18.81
CA HIS A 265 4.63 7.31 -20.10
C HIS A 265 3.81 6.03 -20.14
N GLU A 266 3.28 5.67 -21.30
CA GLU A 266 2.88 4.28 -21.58
C GLU A 266 4.15 3.49 -21.93
N LEU A 267 4.30 2.33 -21.29
CA LEU A 267 5.32 1.33 -21.63
C LEU A 267 4.63 0.11 -22.23
N SER A 268 4.65 0.05 -23.55
CA SER A 268 4.30 -1.16 -24.28
C SER A 268 5.52 -2.08 -24.33
N PHE A 269 5.40 -3.34 -23.92
CA PHE A 269 6.57 -4.23 -23.92
C PHE A 269 6.25 -5.71 -24.12
N ARG A 270 7.26 -6.43 -24.64
CA ARG A 270 7.36 -7.89 -24.60
C ARG A 270 8.26 -8.32 -23.43
N PRO A 271 8.02 -9.46 -22.78
CA PRO A 271 8.68 -9.86 -21.54
C PRO A 271 10.10 -10.43 -21.77
N ASP A 272 11.00 -9.65 -22.36
CA ASP A 272 12.42 -10.00 -22.46
C ASP A 272 13.34 -8.79 -22.22
N ASP A 273 14.64 -9.06 -22.13
CA ASP A 273 15.62 -8.09 -21.59
C ASP A 273 15.77 -6.83 -22.46
N SER A 274 15.25 -6.86 -23.70
CA SER A 274 15.28 -5.68 -24.56
C SER A 274 14.42 -4.51 -24.06
N VAL A 275 13.46 -4.76 -23.15
CA VAL A 275 12.68 -3.68 -22.51
C VAL A 275 13.53 -2.90 -21.52
N ILE A 276 14.38 -3.59 -20.77
CA ILE A 276 15.25 -3.01 -19.75
C ILE A 276 16.27 -2.08 -20.42
N GLU A 277 16.90 -2.55 -21.50
CA GLU A 277 17.84 -1.74 -22.29
C GLU A 277 17.19 -0.49 -22.89
N MET A 278 15.93 -0.58 -23.33
CA MET A 278 15.19 0.58 -23.82
C MET A 278 14.94 1.59 -22.70
N ILE A 279 14.53 1.15 -21.51
CA ILE A 279 14.29 2.03 -20.36
C ILE A 279 15.57 2.72 -19.90
N LYS A 280 16.68 1.97 -19.81
CA LYS A 280 17.99 2.53 -19.46
C LYS A 280 18.40 3.65 -20.41
N ARG A 281 18.28 3.45 -21.72
CA ARG A 281 18.62 4.47 -22.75
C ARG A 281 17.70 5.69 -22.73
N TYR A 282 16.48 5.55 -22.22
CA TYR A 282 15.54 6.66 -22.11
C TYR A 282 15.86 7.60 -20.92
N LYS A 283 16.62 7.13 -19.94
CA LYS A 283 16.91 7.82 -18.67
C LYS A 283 18.40 8.02 -18.38
N VAL A 284 19.27 7.73 -19.35
CA VAL A 284 20.71 8.08 -19.36
C VAL A 284 20.95 9.22 -20.33
#